data_AF-A0AAU8SFR5-F1
#
_entry.id   AF-A0AAU8SFR5-F1
#
_cell.length_a   1.000
_cell.length_b   1.000
_cell.length_c   1.000
_cell.angle_alpha   90.00
_cell.angle_beta   90.00
_cell.angle_gamma   90.00
#
_symmetry.space_group_name_H-M   'P 1'
#
loop_
_entity.id
_entity.type
_entity.pdbx_description
1 polymer ?
#
loop_
_entity_poly.entity_id
_entity_poly.type
_entity_poly.pdbx_seq_one_letter_code
_entity_poly.pdbx_strand_id
1 'polypeptide(L)'
;MRRIDELHMEFPFAGARMLARLLRREGHEVGRRRVRTLMKRMGVEALYCKPNTSRRNAQHKIWPYLLRGMKIDRANQAWALDTTYIPMARGFVYLTAVVDWSSRKVLAHRVAITLEAVHAVEALEEAFARYGRPDIVNTDQGSQFTANAFTEAVLSRGIRLSMDGKGSWRDNVFVERVWRSIKYEEVYLKAYESVSHARRSIGEYISLYTGNGPIRAWRIRRRMRHTSRRCLRSNRQHNCLGRST
;
A
#
# COMPACT_ATOMS: atom_id res chain seq x y z
N MET A 1 28.39 -13.60 3.99
CA MET A 1 28.07 -12.19 3.65
C MET A 1 27.49 -12.08 2.24
N ARG A 2 28.13 -12.64 1.21
CA ARG A 2 27.58 -12.73 -0.16
C ARG A 2 26.10 -13.14 -0.26
N ARG A 3 25.66 -14.19 0.44
CA ARG A 3 24.24 -14.62 0.39
C ARG A 3 23.27 -13.59 1.00
N ILE A 4 23.70 -12.82 2.01
CA ILE A 4 22.89 -11.74 2.58
C ILE A 4 22.71 -10.61 1.55
N ASP A 5 23.75 -10.34 0.76
CA ASP A 5 23.72 -9.32 -0.31
C ASP A 5 22.77 -9.72 -1.44
N GLU A 6 22.88 -10.97 -1.92
CA GLU A 6 21.97 -11.53 -2.93
C GLU A 6 20.50 -11.50 -2.46
N LEU A 7 20.23 -11.95 -1.22
CA LEU A 7 18.89 -11.90 -0.63
C LEU A 7 18.42 -10.47 -0.36
N HIS A 8 19.33 -9.52 -0.15
CA HIS A 8 18.98 -8.11 0.00
C HIS A 8 18.61 -7.48 -1.35
N MET A 9 19.31 -7.83 -2.43
CA MET A 9 18.95 -7.41 -3.79
C MET A 9 17.61 -8.00 -4.23
N GLU A 10 17.32 -9.25 -3.84
CA GLU A 10 16.06 -9.93 -4.16
C GLU A 10 14.90 -9.46 -3.27
N PHE A 11 15.17 -9.20 -1.99
CA PHE A 11 14.20 -8.75 -0.99
C PHE A 11 14.70 -7.51 -0.24
N PRO A 12 14.72 -6.32 -0.88
CA PRO A 12 15.27 -5.11 -0.28
C PRO A 12 14.59 -4.70 1.02
N PHE A 13 13.33 -5.09 1.23
CA PHE A 13 12.55 -4.84 2.45
C PHE A 13 12.81 -5.84 3.59
N ALA A 14 13.59 -6.90 3.37
CA ALA A 14 13.79 -7.96 4.34
C ALA A 14 14.76 -7.52 5.47
N GLY A 15 14.20 -7.18 6.63
CA GLY A 15 15.00 -6.96 7.84
C GLY A 15 15.69 -8.22 8.36
N ALA A 16 16.62 -8.04 9.31
CA ALA A 16 17.42 -9.13 9.90
C ALA A 16 16.63 -10.35 10.40
N ARG A 17 15.36 -10.17 10.80
CA ARG A 17 14.47 -11.27 11.20
C ARG A 17 14.05 -12.14 10.02
N MET A 18 13.66 -11.51 8.90
CA MET A 18 13.22 -12.20 7.70
C MET A 18 14.41 -12.86 7.00
N LEU A 19 15.52 -12.15 6.85
CA LEU A 19 16.77 -12.71 6.29
C LEU A 19 17.27 -13.91 7.10
N ALA A 20 17.24 -13.87 8.44
CA ALA A 20 17.59 -15.03 9.26
C ALA A 20 16.66 -16.24 9.05
N ARG A 21 15.40 -16.02 8.67
CA ARG A 21 14.47 -17.12 8.34
C ARG A 21 14.74 -17.68 6.95
N LEU A 22 15.03 -16.82 5.97
CA LEU A 22 15.38 -17.23 4.61
C LEU A 22 16.68 -18.04 4.60
N LEU A 23 17.73 -17.53 5.25
CA LEU A 23 19.01 -18.22 5.38
C LEU A 23 18.88 -19.59 6.06
N ARG A 24 18.03 -19.71 7.10
CA ARG A 24 17.76 -21.00 7.75
C ARG A 24 17.02 -21.98 6.86
N ARG A 25 16.12 -21.52 6.00
CA ARG A 25 15.45 -22.36 5.00
C ARG A 25 16.42 -22.88 3.93
N GLU A 26 17.52 -22.17 3.72
CA GLU A 26 18.61 -22.55 2.82
C GLU A 26 19.71 -23.37 3.53
N GLY A 27 19.49 -23.79 4.78
CA GLY A 27 20.43 -24.63 5.54
C GLY A 27 21.50 -23.87 6.33
N HIS A 28 21.45 -22.53 6.38
CA HIS A 28 22.39 -21.75 7.18
C HIS A 28 21.91 -21.59 8.63
N GLU A 29 22.69 -22.08 9.60
CA GLU A 29 22.44 -21.89 11.03
C GLU A 29 22.81 -20.48 11.50
N VAL A 30 21.97 -19.50 11.19
CA VAL A 30 22.19 -18.09 11.56
C VAL A 30 21.03 -17.48 12.36
N GLY A 31 21.38 -16.86 13.48
CA GLY A 31 20.45 -16.13 14.33
C GLY A 31 20.23 -14.67 13.89
N ARG A 32 19.07 -14.10 14.25
CA ARG A 32 18.70 -12.69 13.96
C ARG A 32 19.80 -11.69 14.37
N ARG A 33 20.42 -11.88 15.55
CA ARG A 33 21.48 -10.97 16.05
C ARG A 33 22.70 -11.00 15.14
N ARG A 34 23.12 -12.20 14.70
CA ARG A 34 24.24 -12.38 13.77
C ARG A 34 23.98 -11.75 12.41
N VAL A 35 22.79 -11.97 11.84
CA VAL A 35 22.38 -11.34 10.57
C VAL A 35 22.37 -9.81 10.70
N ARG A 36 21.87 -9.25 11.80
CA ARG A 36 21.91 -7.80 12.05
C ARG A 36 23.34 -7.25 12.09
N THR A 37 24.26 -7.94 12.76
CA THR A 37 25.68 -7.53 12.82
C THR A 37 26.33 -7.57 11.43
N LEU A 38 26.03 -8.59 10.63
CA LEU A 38 26.55 -8.71 9.27
C LEU A 38 25.97 -7.62 8.35
N MET A 39 24.67 -7.37 8.41
CA MET A 39 24.02 -6.26 7.70
C MET A 39 24.69 -4.91 8.01
N LYS A 40 24.93 -4.61 9.30
CA LYS A 40 25.65 -3.40 9.72
C LYS A 40 27.07 -3.31 9.14
N ARG A 41 27.84 -4.41 9.19
CA ARG A 41 29.20 -4.46 8.61
C ARG A 41 29.22 -4.25 7.10
N MET A 42 28.16 -4.70 6.42
CA MET A 42 28.01 -4.57 4.96
C MET A 42 27.44 -3.21 4.53
N GLY A 43 27.03 -2.34 5.45
CA GLY A 43 26.31 -1.10 5.12
C GLY A 43 24.91 -1.35 4.56
N VAL A 44 24.35 -2.55 4.75
CA VAL A 44 23.07 -2.96 4.21
C VAL A 44 21.98 -2.78 5.28
N GLU A 45 20.95 -2.00 4.96
CA GLU A 45 19.75 -1.87 5.79
C GLU A 45 18.52 -2.30 5.00
N ALA A 46 17.52 -2.85 5.69
CA ALA A 46 16.26 -3.14 5.01
C ALA A 46 15.64 -1.82 4.55
N LEU A 47 15.42 -1.72 3.24
CA LEU A 47 14.72 -0.64 2.58
C LEU A 47 13.23 -0.83 2.85
N TYR A 48 12.81 -0.49 4.05
CA TYR A 48 11.44 -0.13 4.34
C TYR A 48 11.40 1.38 4.54
N CYS A 49 10.36 2.03 4.05
CA CYS A 49 10.12 3.42 4.39
C CYS A 49 10.01 3.51 5.92
N LYS A 50 10.99 4.16 6.57
CA LYS A 50 10.80 4.67 7.93
C LYS A 50 9.55 5.54 7.86
N PRO A 51 8.57 5.39 8.78
CA PRO A 51 7.37 6.22 8.76
C PRO A 51 7.80 7.67 8.99
N ASN A 52 8.04 8.39 7.91
CA ASN A 52 7.93 9.84 7.92
C ASN A 52 6.45 10.10 7.68
N THR A 53 5.64 9.79 8.70
CA THR A 53 4.28 10.33 8.78
C THR A 53 4.44 11.82 8.59
N SER A 54 3.79 12.37 7.57
CA SER A 54 3.83 13.81 7.30
C SER A 54 3.58 14.53 8.62
N ARG A 55 4.59 15.27 9.09
CA ARG A 55 4.48 15.96 10.38
C ARG A 55 3.37 16.99 10.22
N ARG A 56 2.29 16.78 10.98
CA ARG A 56 1.13 17.66 11.01
C ARG A 56 1.58 19.10 11.29
N ASN A 57 0.99 20.06 10.58
CA ASN A 57 1.09 21.46 10.98
C ASN A 57 0.31 21.64 12.29
N ALA A 58 0.97 22.12 13.35
CA ALA A 58 0.36 22.30 14.67
C ALA A 58 -0.87 23.20 14.66
N GLN A 59 -1.00 24.07 13.65
CA GLN A 59 -2.13 25.00 13.48
C GLN A 59 -3.40 24.32 12.95
N HIS A 60 -3.31 23.12 12.37
CA HIS A 60 -4.49 22.46 11.80
C HIS A 60 -5.36 21.82 12.89
N LYS A 61 -6.66 22.10 12.82
CA LYS A 61 -7.67 21.57 13.74
C LYS A 61 -7.78 20.05 13.63
N ILE A 62 -7.76 19.36 14.79
CA ILE A 62 -8.05 17.94 14.89
C ILE A 62 -9.55 17.76 15.13
N TRP A 63 -10.15 16.82 14.40
CA TRP A 63 -11.55 16.46 14.57
C TRP A 63 -11.71 15.27 15.52
N PRO A 64 -12.79 15.22 16.33
CA PRO A 64 -13.02 14.12 17.24
C PRO A 64 -13.23 12.80 16.49
N TYR A 65 -12.92 11.69 17.14
CA TYR A 65 -13.17 10.37 16.58
C TYR A 65 -14.63 9.95 16.79
N LEU A 66 -15.39 9.76 15.69
CA LEU A 66 -16.84 9.59 15.73
C LEU A 66 -17.32 8.15 15.59
N LEU A 67 -16.47 7.21 15.18
CA LEU A 67 -16.92 5.84 14.88
C LEU A 67 -16.96 4.92 16.14
N ARG A 68 -16.48 5.40 17.29
CA ARG A 68 -16.46 4.63 18.54
C ARG A 68 -17.88 4.26 18.97
N GLY A 69 -18.14 2.96 19.09
CA GLY A 69 -19.46 2.44 19.49
C GLY A 69 -20.54 2.59 18.42
N MET A 70 -20.20 3.08 17.23
CA MET A 70 -21.15 3.22 16.13
C MET A 70 -21.28 1.90 15.38
N LYS A 71 -22.51 1.40 15.26
CA LYS A 71 -22.81 0.28 14.36
C LYS A 71 -22.89 0.79 12.93
N ILE A 72 -21.99 0.32 12.06
CA ILE A 72 -21.94 0.67 10.64
C ILE A 72 -22.43 -0.54 9.84
N ASP A 73 -23.70 -0.51 9.43
CA ASP A 73 -24.38 -1.64 8.80
C ASP A 73 -25.01 -1.32 7.44
N ARG A 74 -24.91 -0.08 6.95
CA ARG A 74 -25.33 0.29 5.59
C ARG A 74 -24.22 0.96 4.78
N ALA A 75 -24.29 0.81 3.46
CA ALA A 75 -23.41 1.52 2.53
C ALA A 75 -23.59 3.04 2.68
N ASN A 76 -22.51 3.79 2.44
CA ASN A 76 -22.47 5.25 2.56
C ASN A 76 -22.78 5.80 3.96
N GLN A 77 -22.69 4.98 5.02
CA GLN A 77 -22.78 5.51 6.37
C GLN A 77 -21.45 6.13 6.83
N ALA A 78 -20.35 5.46 6.53
CA ALA A 78 -19.01 5.94 6.85
C ALA A 78 -18.04 5.55 5.72
N TRP A 79 -17.27 6.53 5.25
CA TRP A 79 -16.16 6.30 4.34
C TRP A 79 -14.85 6.49 5.08
N ALA A 80 -13.85 5.68 4.76
CA ALA A 80 -12.49 5.86 5.23
C ALA A 80 -11.59 6.33 4.09
N LEU A 81 -10.78 7.35 4.34
CA LEU A 81 -9.72 7.77 3.43
C LEU A 81 -8.36 7.51 4.05
N ASP A 82 -7.50 6.89 3.28
CA ASP A 82 -6.14 6.58 3.68
C ASP A 82 -5.20 6.62 2.48
N THR A 83 -3.92 6.83 2.76
CA THR A 83 -2.87 6.91 1.75
C THR A 83 -1.73 5.97 2.09
N THR A 84 -1.32 5.17 1.11
CA THR A 84 -0.20 4.24 1.27
C THR A 84 0.87 4.44 0.20
N TYR A 85 2.12 4.15 0.53
CA TYR A 85 3.19 4.14 -0.46
C TYR A 85 3.20 2.83 -1.24
N ILE A 86 3.52 2.92 -2.53
CA ILE A 86 3.61 1.83 -3.48
C ILE A 86 5.03 1.84 -4.08
N PRO A 87 5.84 0.80 -3.81
CA PRO A 87 7.16 0.69 -4.42
C PRO A 87 7.06 0.51 -5.94
N MET A 88 8.04 1.06 -6.66
CA MET A 88 8.21 0.91 -8.10
C MET A 88 9.60 0.34 -8.41
N ALA A 89 9.87 0.01 -9.67
CA ALA A 89 11.21 -0.42 -10.10
C ALA A 89 12.27 0.65 -9.77
N ARG A 90 11.88 1.93 -9.85
CA ARG A 90 12.67 3.07 -9.39
C ARG A 90 11.76 4.03 -8.62
N GLY A 91 12.08 4.29 -7.36
CA GLY A 91 11.30 5.17 -6.50
C GLY A 91 9.98 4.56 -6.02
N PHE A 92 9.01 5.42 -5.73
CA PHE A 92 7.71 5.04 -5.21
C PHE A 92 6.64 6.08 -5.60
N VAL A 93 5.38 5.69 -5.50
CA VAL A 93 4.20 6.56 -5.62
C VAL A 93 3.31 6.43 -4.40
N TYR A 94 2.44 7.40 -4.19
CA TYR A 94 1.37 7.37 -3.19
C TYR A 94 0.08 6.89 -3.84
N LEU A 95 -0.61 5.99 -3.17
CA LEU A 95 -1.96 5.54 -3.50
C LEU A 95 -2.90 5.99 -2.40
N THR A 96 -3.77 6.95 -2.71
CA THR A 96 -4.87 7.37 -1.85
C THR A 96 -6.15 6.65 -2.28
N ALA A 97 -6.93 6.14 -1.34
CA ALA A 97 -8.19 5.47 -1.63
C ALA A 97 -9.32 5.95 -0.71
N VAL A 98 -10.52 6.02 -1.28
CA VAL A 98 -11.79 6.19 -0.56
C VAL A 98 -12.43 4.81 -0.45
N VAL A 99 -12.65 4.33 0.78
CA VAL A 99 -13.19 3.01 1.04
C VAL A 99 -14.49 3.13 1.81
N ASP A 100 -15.56 2.53 1.30
CA ASP A 100 -16.81 2.43 2.05
C ASP A 100 -16.66 1.39 3.17
N TRP A 101 -17.00 1.78 4.40
CA TRP A 101 -16.89 0.85 5.53
C TRP A 101 -17.82 -0.34 5.34
N SER A 102 -19.13 -0.18 5.20
CA SER A 102 -20.04 -1.33 5.23
C SER A 102 -19.76 -2.35 4.11
N SER A 103 -19.62 -1.88 2.87
CA SER A 103 -19.45 -2.72 1.68
C SER A 103 -18.01 -3.18 1.42
N ARG A 104 -17.02 -2.57 2.07
CA ARG A 104 -15.57 -2.80 1.84
C ARG A 104 -15.10 -2.46 0.42
N LYS A 105 -15.90 -1.74 -0.35
CA LYS A 105 -15.58 -1.34 -1.72
C LYS A 105 -14.63 -0.16 -1.71
N VAL A 106 -13.63 -0.19 -2.59
CA VAL A 106 -12.87 1.01 -2.94
C VAL A 106 -13.72 1.80 -3.92
N LEU A 107 -14.20 2.96 -3.48
CA LEU A 107 -15.10 3.82 -4.24
C LEU A 107 -14.34 4.62 -5.31
N ALA A 108 -13.21 5.18 -4.92
CA ALA A 108 -12.32 5.94 -5.79
C ALA A 108 -10.87 5.83 -5.28
N HIS A 109 -9.90 6.07 -6.15
CA HIS A 109 -8.49 6.08 -5.79
C HIS A 109 -7.67 7.02 -6.67
N ARG A 110 -6.52 7.47 -6.16
CA ARG A 110 -5.56 8.32 -6.88
C ARG A 110 -4.15 7.80 -6.66
N VAL A 111 -3.38 7.70 -7.75
CA VAL A 111 -1.94 7.41 -7.72
C VAL A 111 -1.18 8.68 -8.08
N ALA A 112 -0.32 9.14 -7.18
CA ALA A 112 0.40 10.39 -7.29
C ALA A 112 1.87 10.24 -6.88
N ILE A 113 2.72 11.15 -7.31
CA ILE A 113 4.14 11.19 -6.92
C ILE A 113 4.38 12.03 -5.65
N THR A 114 3.40 12.85 -5.24
CA THR A 114 3.46 13.68 -4.03
C THR A 114 2.37 13.31 -3.03
N LEU A 115 2.62 13.60 -1.76
CA LEU A 115 1.66 13.43 -0.66
C LEU A 115 0.97 14.76 -0.36
N GLU A 116 0.09 15.18 -1.27
CA GLU A 116 -0.62 16.45 -1.19
C GLU A 116 -2.12 16.25 -0.99
N ALA A 117 -2.76 17.23 -0.33
CA ALA A 117 -4.20 17.22 -0.07
C ALA A 117 -5.04 17.16 -1.35
N VAL A 118 -4.55 17.73 -2.46
CA VAL A 118 -5.24 17.73 -3.76
C VAL A 118 -5.60 16.31 -4.22
N HIS A 119 -4.69 15.35 -4.05
CA HIS A 119 -4.95 13.96 -4.45
C HIS A 119 -6.03 13.29 -3.60
N ALA A 120 -6.13 13.66 -2.33
CA ALA A 120 -7.19 13.18 -1.45
C ALA A 120 -8.54 13.82 -1.80
N VAL A 121 -8.55 15.13 -2.09
CA VAL A 121 -9.75 15.86 -2.54
C VAL A 121 -10.25 15.30 -3.87
N GLU A 122 -9.39 15.10 -4.87
CA GLU A 122 -9.80 14.54 -6.17
C GLU A 122 -10.38 13.14 -6.06
N ALA A 123 -9.80 12.28 -5.21
CA ALA A 123 -10.35 10.95 -4.96
C ALA A 123 -11.73 11.05 -4.30
N LEU A 124 -11.88 11.96 -3.34
CA LEU A 124 -13.11 12.18 -2.61
C LEU A 124 -14.23 12.75 -3.49
N GLU A 125 -13.93 13.73 -4.33
CA GLU A 125 -14.87 14.32 -5.29
C GLU A 125 -15.36 13.29 -6.32
N GLU A 126 -14.47 12.41 -6.81
CA GLU A 126 -14.91 11.31 -7.68
C GLU A 126 -15.86 10.36 -6.93
N ALA A 127 -15.54 10.01 -5.68
CA ALA A 127 -16.42 9.16 -4.88
C ALA A 127 -17.78 9.82 -4.66
N PHE A 128 -17.82 11.13 -4.39
CA PHE A 128 -19.06 11.89 -4.26
C PHE A 128 -19.88 11.88 -5.54
N ALA A 129 -19.25 12.13 -6.68
CA ALA A 129 -19.92 12.15 -7.97
C ALA A 129 -20.55 10.78 -8.34
N ARG A 130 -19.90 9.68 -7.94
CA ARG A 130 -20.33 8.32 -8.32
C ARG A 130 -21.29 7.66 -7.32
N TYR A 131 -21.13 7.93 -6.03
CA TYR A 131 -21.81 7.18 -4.96
C TYR A 131 -22.64 8.05 -4.01
N GLY A 132 -22.70 9.37 -4.24
CA GLY A 132 -23.39 10.30 -3.36
C GLY A 132 -22.55 10.68 -2.14
N ARG A 133 -23.18 11.08 -1.04
CA ARG A 133 -22.48 11.57 0.16
C ARG A 133 -22.59 10.57 1.30
N PRO A 134 -21.52 10.34 2.07
CA PRO A 134 -21.62 9.59 3.31
C PRO A 134 -22.09 10.46 4.48
N ASP A 135 -22.51 9.85 5.60
CA ASP A 135 -22.74 10.61 6.83
C ASP A 135 -21.43 11.09 7.47
N ILE A 136 -20.39 10.25 7.38
CA ILE A 136 -19.09 10.45 8.02
C ILE A 136 -17.96 10.15 7.02
N VAL A 137 -16.96 11.03 7.00
CA VAL A 137 -15.64 10.74 6.44
C VAL A 137 -14.66 10.56 7.59
N ASN A 138 -13.97 9.43 7.62
CA ASN A 138 -12.94 9.11 8.61
C ASN A 138 -11.55 9.09 7.97
N THR A 139 -10.58 9.76 8.57
CA THR A 139 -9.19 9.81 8.07
C THR A 139 -8.21 9.63 9.22
N ASP A 140 -6.92 9.43 8.90
CA ASP A 140 -5.87 9.65 9.88
C ASP A 140 -5.62 11.16 10.09
N GLN A 141 -4.67 11.50 10.97
CA GLN A 141 -4.28 12.88 11.29
C GLN A 141 -3.12 13.40 10.41
N GLY A 142 -2.90 12.81 9.24
CA GLY A 142 -1.89 13.23 8.28
C GLY A 142 -2.10 14.66 7.79
N SER A 143 -1.02 15.33 7.36
CA SER A 143 -1.07 16.71 6.91
C SER A 143 -2.05 16.93 5.74
N GLN A 144 -2.18 15.93 4.86
CA GLN A 144 -3.07 15.96 3.70
C GLN A 144 -4.55 15.98 4.07
N PHE A 145 -4.94 15.38 5.20
CA PHE A 145 -6.34 15.35 5.67
C PHE A 145 -6.66 16.43 6.69
N THR A 146 -5.64 17.05 7.28
CA THR A 146 -5.80 18.20 8.16
C THR A 146 -5.72 19.54 7.42
N ALA A 147 -5.29 19.53 6.16
CA ALA A 147 -5.25 20.72 5.29
C ALA A 147 -6.64 21.30 5.04
N ASN A 148 -6.73 22.64 4.98
CA ASN A 148 -8.00 23.36 4.76
C ASN A 148 -8.73 22.90 3.51
N ALA A 149 -8.03 22.73 2.39
CA ALA A 149 -8.64 22.25 1.14
C ALA A 149 -9.40 20.92 1.31
N PHE A 150 -8.86 20.01 2.12
CA PHE A 150 -9.52 18.73 2.40
C PHE A 150 -10.68 18.87 3.38
N THR A 151 -10.48 19.58 4.48
CA THR A 151 -11.52 19.73 5.51
C THR A 151 -12.72 20.51 4.95
N GLU A 152 -12.49 21.54 4.14
CA GLU A 152 -13.54 22.30 3.44
C GLU A 152 -14.30 21.41 2.45
N ALA A 153 -13.62 20.56 1.68
CA ALA A 153 -14.28 19.65 0.74
C ALA A 153 -15.28 18.71 1.42
N VAL A 154 -14.99 18.29 2.65
CA VAL A 154 -15.90 17.44 3.46
C VAL A 154 -17.01 18.29 4.10
N LEU A 155 -16.64 19.33 4.85
CA LEU A 155 -17.55 20.07 5.73
C LEU A 155 -18.56 20.92 4.95
N SER A 156 -18.16 21.49 3.81
CA SER A 156 -19.05 22.27 2.94
C SER A 156 -20.25 21.47 2.42
N ARG A 157 -20.16 20.13 2.46
CA ARG A 157 -21.22 19.21 2.02
C ARG A 157 -22.11 18.72 3.16
N GLY A 158 -21.92 19.24 4.39
CA GLY A 158 -22.64 18.82 5.58
C GLY A 158 -22.22 17.45 6.12
N ILE A 159 -21.08 16.92 5.65
CA ILE A 159 -20.55 15.61 6.06
C ILE A 159 -19.75 15.79 7.35
N ARG A 160 -19.91 14.86 8.30
CA ARG A 160 -19.14 14.89 9.54
C ARG A 160 -17.73 14.35 9.30
N LEU A 161 -16.71 15.11 9.70
CA LEU A 161 -15.32 14.68 9.65
C LEU A 161 -14.90 14.03 10.97
N SER A 162 -14.35 12.83 10.88
CA SER A 162 -13.80 12.03 11.98
C SER A 162 -12.32 11.78 11.75
N MET A 163 -11.48 11.87 12.79
CA MET A 163 -10.04 11.60 12.67
C MET A 163 -9.56 10.57 13.69
N ASP A 164 -8.81 9.58 13.22
CA ASP A 164 -8.23 8.54 14.05
C ASP A 164 -7.15 9.11 14.98
N GLY A 165 -7.33 8.95 16.30
CA GLY A 165 -6.32 9.28 17.30
C GLY A 165 -5.44 8.08 17.68
N LYS A 166 -4.45 8.30 18.57
CA LYS A 166 -3.69 7.21 19.21
C LYS A 166 -4.66 6.22 19.87
N GLY A 167 -4.64 4.96 19.45
CA GLY A 167 -5.47 3.89 20.01
C GLY A 167 -6.69 3.48 19.18
N SER A 168 -6.93 4.10 18.02
CA SER A 168 -8.08 3.83 17.13
C SER A 168 -7.83 2.71 16.09
N TRP A 169 -6.74 1.95 16.26
CA TRP A 169 -6.24 0.98 15.26
C TRP A 169 -7.24 -0.12 14.89
N ARG A 170 -8.13 -0.52 15.83
CA ARG A 170 -9.11 -1.60 15.60
C ARG A 170 -10.11 -1.25 14.50
N ASP A 171 -10.36 0.02 14.31
CA ASP A 171 -11.36 0.52 13.38
C ASP A 171 -10.79 0.67 11.96
N ASN A 172 -9.46 0.83 11.84
CA ASN A 172 -8.77 0.89 10.56
C ASN A 172 -8.49 -0.50 9.92
N VAL A 173 -8.89 -1.60 10.58
CA VAL A 173 -8.65 -3.00 10.15
C VAL A 173 -9.15 -3.29 8.73
N PHE A 174 -10.21 -2.60 8.28
CA PHE A 174 -10.77 -2.83 6.95
C PHE A 174 -9.94 -2.18 5.84
N VAL A 175 -9.47 -0.96 6.08
CA VAL A 175 -8.55 -0.27 5.18
C VAL A 175 -7.22 -1.04 5.14
N GLU A 176 -6.71 -1.49 6.29
CA GLU A 176 -5.52 -2.36 6.35
C GLU A 176 -5.71 -3.65 5.54
N ARG A 177 -6.90 -4.25 5.55
CA ARG A 177 -7.22 -5.44 4.75
C ARG A 177 -7.23 -5.14 3.26
N VAL A 178 -7.79 -4.00 2.84
CA VAL A 178 -7.76 -3.53 1.44
C VAL A 178 -6.30 -3.36 1.01
N TRP A 179 -5.48 -2.67 1.81
CA TRP A 179 -4.07 -2.49 1.52
C TRP A 179 -3.30 -3.78 1.46
N ARG A 180 -3.56 -4.72 2.37
CA ARG A 180 -2.93 -6.03 2.33
C ARG A 180 -3.25 -6.74 1.01
N SER A 181 -4.50 -6.69 0.56
CA SER A 181 -4.92 -7.34 -0.70
C SER A 181 -4.21 -6.69 -1.89
N ILE A 182 -4.30 -5.36 -2.03
CA ILE A 182 -3.62 -4.62 -3.12
C ILE A 182 -2.10 -4.87 -3.09
N LYS A 183 -1.48 -4.84 -1.91
CA LYS A 183 -0.03 -4.99 -1.83
C LYS A 183 0.43 -6.40 -2.20
N TYR A 184 -0.21 -7.44 -1.68
CA TYR A 184 0.22 -8.81 -1.90
C TYR A 184 -0.20 -9.39 -3.25
N GLU A 185 -1.39 -9.02 -3.74
CA GLU A 185 -1.97 -9.63 -4.94
C GLU A 185 -1.62 -8.88 -6.22
N GLU A 186 -1.17 -7.61 -6.11
CA GLU A 186 -0.89 -6.75 -7.25
C GLU A 186 0.52 -6.14 -7.18
N VAL A 187 0.81 -5.37 -6.12
CA VAL A 187 2.03 -4.56 -6.05
C VAL A 187 3.30 -5.40 -5.91
N TYR A 188 3.34 -6.35 -4.97
CA TYR A 188 4.55 -7.14 -4.70
C TYR A 188 4.87 -8.18 -5.78
N LEU A 189 3.95 -8.40 -6.72
CA LEU A 189 4.16 -9.27 -7.88
C LEU A 189 4.72 -8.51 -9.08
N LYS A 190 4.82 -7.18 -9.02
CA LYS A 190 5.13 -6.31 -10.16
C LYS A 190 6.23 -5.31 -9.81
N ALA A 191 7.07 -5.04 -10.80
CA ALA A 191 8.01 -3.92 -10.77
C ALA A 191 7.51 -2.85 -11.75
N TYR A 192 6.81 -1.83 -11.24
CA TYR A 192 6.29 -0.77 -12.11
C TYR A 192 7.43 0.10 -12.64
N GLU A 193 7.57 0.17 -13.97
CA GLU A 193 8.60 0.95 -14.65
C GLU A 193 8.28 2.45 -14.74
N SER A 194 7.00 2.83 -14.67
CA SER A 194 6.54 4.21 -14.77
C SER A 194 5.28 4.47 -13.95
N VAL A 195 5.02 5.74 -13.64
CA VAL A 195 3.81 6.16 -12.88
C VAL A 195 2.55 5.79 -13.64
N SER A 196 2.55 5.94 -14.97
CA SER A 196 1.44 5.56 -15.84
C SER A 196 1.19 4.05 -15.83
N HIS A 197 2.25 3.23 -15.78
CA HIS A 197 2.11 1.78 -15.59
C HIS A 197 1.49 1.46 -14.23
N ALA A 198 1.99 2.05 -13.14
CA ALA A 198 1.42 1.87 -11.81
C ALA A 198 -0.06 2.27 -11.75
N ARG A 199 -0.42 3.46 -12.28
CA ARG A 199 -1.80 3.96 -12.38
C ARG A 199 -2.74 2.96 -13.03
N ARG A 200 -2.37 2.49 -14.23
CA ARG A 200 -3.19 1.55 -15.01
C ARG A 200 -3.36 0.23 -14.27
N SER A 201 -2.25 -0.38 -13.87
CA SER A 201 -2.22 -1.71 -13.29
C SER A 201 -2.98 -1.78 -11.95
N ILE A 202 -2.75 -0.79 -11.08
CA ILE A 202 -3.46 -0.67 -9.80
C ILE A 202 -4.94 -0.39 -10.03
N GLY A 203 -5.29 0.48 -10.98
CA GLY A 203 -6.69 0.78 -11.31
C GLY A 203 -7.45 -0.43 -11.84
N GLU A 204 -6.83 -1.24 -12.69
CA GLU A 204 -7.39 -2.51 -13.17
C GLU A 204 -7.62 -3.48 -12.00
N TYR A 205 -6.63 -3.64 -11.12
CA TYR A 205 -6.78 -4.49 -9.94
C TYR A 205 -7.89 -4.02 -9.01
N ILE A 206 -7.96 -2.71 -8.71
CA ILE A 206 -9.00 -2.13 -7.84
C ILE A 206 -10.38 -2.31 -8.47
N SER A 207 -10.51 -2.15 -9.80
CA SER A 207 -11.77 -2.40 -10.50
C SER A 207 -12.22 -3.85 -10.36
N LEU A 208 -11.28 -4.81 -10.45
CA LEU A 208 -11.55 -6.22 -10.21
C LEU A 208 -11.92 -6.53 -8.75
N TYR A 209 -11.23 -5.89 -7.80
CA TYR A 209 -11.47 -6.01 -6.37
C TYR A 209 -12.87 -5.50 -5.98
N THR A 210 -13.29 -4.34 -6.50
CA THR A 210 -14.58 -3.73 -6.20
C THR A 210 -15.74 -4.41 -6.96
N GLY A 211 -15.53 -4.81 -8.22
CA GLY A 211 -16.56 -5.38 -9.09
C GLY A 211 -17.00 -6.81 -8.73
N ASN A 212 -16.14 -7.61 -8.08
CA ASN A 212 -16.45 -9.01 -7.75
C ASN A 212 -16.81 -9.26 -6.27
N GLY A 213 -16.96 -8.19 -5.47
CA GLY A 213 -16.95 -8.29 -4.00
C GLY A 213 -15.55 -8.67 -3.47
N PRO A 214 -15.33 -8.70 -2.13
CA PRO A 214 -14.05 -9.12 -1.57
C PRO A 214 -13.75 -10.51 -2.10
N ILE A 215 -12.66 -10.64 -2.85
CA ILE A 215 -12.19 -11.90 -3.41
C ILE A 215 -12.01 -12.86 -2.23
N ARG A 216 -13.02 -13.69 -1.96
CA ARG A 216 -12.82 -14.95 -1.24
C ARG A 216 -11.87 -15.72 -2.12
N ALA A 217 -10.60 -15.71 -1.73
CA ALA A 217 -9.46 -16.35 -2.35
C ALA A 217 -9.84 -17.63 -3.11
N TRP A 218 -10.10 -17.60 -4.42
CA TRP A 218 -10.20 -18.82 -5.26
C TRP A 218 -10.15 -18.61 -6.78
N ARG A 219 -9.97 -17.38 -7.33
CA ARG A 219 -9.99 -17.19 -8.81
C ARG A 219 -8.83 -16.43 -9.46
N ILE A 220 -7.67 -16.30 -8.80
CA ILE A 220 -6.39 -16.05 -9.50
C ILE A 220 -5.65 -17.38 -9.68
N ARG A 221 -6.31 -18.36 -10.32
CA ARG A 221 -5.64 -19.61 -10.78
C ARG A 221 -5.93 -19.94 -12.24
N ARG A 222 -6.70 -19.12 -12.95
CA ARG A 222 -7.02 -19.32 -14.37
C ARG A 222 -6.88 -18.03 -15.19
N ARG A 223 -5.69 -17.42 -15.17
CA ARG A 223 -5.15 -16.67 -16.32
C ARG A 223 -3.61 -16.55 -16.31
N MET A 224 -2.93 -17.50 -15.68
CA MET A 224 -1.51 -17.80 -15.87
C MET A 224 -1.31 -19.23 -16.38
N ARG A 225 -2.15 -19.63 -17.33
CA ARG A 225 -1.84 -20.73 -18.25
C ARG A 225 -2.11 -20.19 -19.63
N HIS A 226 -1.09 -19.54 -20.22
CA HIS A 226 -0.81 -19.45 -21.67
C HIS A 226 0.15 -18.30 -22.06
N THR A 227 0.79 -17.61 -21.10
CA THR A 227 1.85 -16.61 -21.42
C THR A 227 3.00 -16.58 -20.41
N SER A 228 3.56 -17.73 -20.03
CA SER A 228 4.83 -17.74 -19.28
C SER A 228 5.73 -18.96 -19.54
N ARG A 229 5.63 -19.57 -20.72
CA ARG A 229 6.66 -20.51 -21.21
C ARG A 229 7.70 -19.88 -22.15
N ARG A 230 7.62 -18.57 -22.44
CA ARG A 230 8.62 -17.87 -23.28
C ARG A 230 9.57 -16.92 -22.57
N CYS A 231 9.30 -16.46 -21.34
CA CYS A 231 10.16 -15.45 -20.69
C CYS A 231 11.25 -16.02 -19.75
N LEU A 232 11.26 -17.33 -19.49
CA LEU A 232 12.26 -17.99 -18.63
C LEU A 232 13.39 -18.70 -19.41
N ARG A 233 13.56 -18.43 -20.71
CA ARG A 233 14.58 -19.07 -21.56
C ARG A 233 15.50 -18.16 -22.36
N SER A 234 15.33 -16.83 -22.36
CA SER A 234 16.18 -15.95 -23.20
C SER A 234 17.38 -15.31 -22.51
N ASN A 235 17.67 -15.58 -21.23
CA ASN A 235 18.87 -15.05 -20.54
C ASN A 235 19.79 -16.15 -19.96
N ARG A 236 19.73 -17.37 -20.50
CA ARG A 236 20.63 -18.49 -20.14
C ARG A 236 21.68 -18.83 -21.20
N GLN A 237 21.84 -18.00 -22.21
CA GLN A 237 22.89 -18.16 -23.21
C GLN A 237 23.55 -16.80 -23.42
N HIS A 238 24.50 -16.46 -22.55
CA HIS A 238 25.79 -15.86 -22.88
C HIS A 238 26.57 -15.63 -21.59
N ASN A 239 27.86 -15.99 -21.63
CA ASN A 239 28.87 -15.91 -20.58
C ASN A 239 28.87 -17.02 -19.51
N CYS A 240 29.11 -18.25 -19.99
CA CYS A 240 30.11 -19.14 -19.39
C CYS A 240 30.85 -19.83 -20.54
N LEU A 241 32.12 -19.47 -20.76
CA LEU A 241 33.24 -20.28 -21.29
C LEU A 241 34.36 -19.32 -21.73
N GLY A 242 35.53 -19.42 -21.10
CA GLY A 242 36.75 -18.73 -21.54
C GLY A 242 37.69 -18.27 -20.42
N ARG A 243 38.31 -19.21 -19.70
CA ARG A 243 39.68 -19.03 -19.17
C ARG A 243 40.56 -20.11 -19.81
N SER A 244 41.84 -19.75 -19.98
CA SER A 244 43.00 -20.60 -20.29
C SER A 244 43.33 -20.77 -21.78
N THR A 245 44.14 -19.86 -22.31
CA THR A 245 45.60 -20.04 -22.50
C THR A 245 46.27 -18.68 -22.40
#